data_AF-A0A6G0RQR0-F1
#
_entry.id   AF-A0A6G0RQR0-F1
#
_cell.length_a   1.000
_cell.length_b   1.000
_cell.length_c   1.000
_cell.angle_alpha   90.00
_cell.angle_beta   90.00
_cell.angle_gamma   90.00
#
_symmetry.space_group_name_H-M   'P 1'
#
loop_
_entity.id
_entity.type
_entity.pdbx_description
1 polymer ?
#
loop_
_entity_poly.entity_id
_entity_poly.type
_entity_poly.pdbx_seq_one_letter_code
_entity_poly.pdbx_strand_id
1 'polypeptide(L)'
;MTARYKPELTKFMSFKDDVEYSNDRVFTPEELLRITPDHLCRWMNQQAYGDPDPSEVMRPVHRRSNTLEFSKKAISSFMPRINSTWDPVTVRGNPTRSDAVNKLIKKVKKFEVRREGSKSKARRALEIEEFMSLLLLVRAHWGRDDTAYMVGSALALQWHICARIDDMIILQFGNFSPNTQYSSTLLFQMRWSKNIHEERDAPEQIVIGSMDPKMCALLNLAVYIESSANVTSSEFVYGNPKDGDRAVRRFLTNMVKNEAFKKLKAGKLGTHSIRKGSATYATRSGISKDLVNLRGRWRTRKGVVDVYIDNTQPYPDALTAAALTGPTGPCF
;
A
#
# COMPACT_ATOMS: atom_id res chain seq x y z
N MET A 1 2.20 -7.28 -18.55
CA MET A 1 2.85 -6.17 -17.79
C MET A 1 2.98 -4.87 -18.61
N THR A 2 3.25 -4.97 -19.91
CA THR A 2 3.42 -3.84 -20.85
C THR A 2 2.19 -2.96 -21.05
N ALA A 3 0.96 -3.51 -21.04
CA ALA A 3 -0.27 -2.74 -21.24
C ALA A 3 -0.44 -1.56 -20.26
N ARG A 4 -0.01 -1.72 -19.00
CA ARG A 4 -0.05 -0.63 -17.99
C ARG A 4 0.95 0.50 -18.27
N TYR A 5 2.06 0.18 -18.92
CA TYR A 5 3.15 1.11 -19.17
C TYR A 5 3.07 1.79 -20.54
N LYS A 6 2.34 1.20 -21.48
CA LYS A 6 2.19 1.69 -22.86
C LYS A 6 1.72 3.15 -22.92
N PRO A 7 0.69 3.59 -22.17
CA PRO A 7 0.24 4.98 -22.24
C PRO A 7 1.33 5.99 -21.87
N GLU A 8 2.26 5.60 -21.00
CA GLU A 8 3.36 6.47 -20.58
C GLU A 8 4.46 6.54 -21.63
N LEU A 9 4.76 5.42 -22.31
CA LEU A 9 5.64 5.42 -23.47
C LEU A 9 5.06 6.26 -24.60
N THR A 10 3.78 6.10 -24.92
CA THR A 10 3.10 6.87 -26.00
C THR A 10 3.20 8.37 -25.73
N LYS A 11 2.95 8.83 -24.49
CA LYS A 11 3.11 10.24 -24.12
C LYS A 11 4.53 10.75 -24.28
N PHE A 12 5.52 9.93 -23.91
CA PHE A 12 6.93 10.29 -24.07
C PHE A 12 7.31 10.40 -25.55
N MET A 13 6.98 9.39 -26.35
CA MET A 13 7.28 9.38 -27.79
C MET A 13 6.56 10.53 -28.50
N SER A 14 5.31 10.83 -28.12
CA SER A 14 4.57 11.96 -28.70
C SER A 14 5.26 13.29 -28.43
N PHE A 15 5.80 13.49 -27.22
CA PHE A 15 6.60 14.67 -26.90
C PHE A 15 7.93 14.70 -27.65
N LYS A 16 8.61 13.56 -27.77
CA LYS A 16 9.93 13.47 -28.42
C LYS A 16 9.84 13.77 -29.92
N ASP A 17 8.81 13.25 -30.58
CA ASP A 17 8.64 13.33 -32.03
C ASP A 17 7.75 14.50 -32.45
N ASP A 18 7.16 15.22 -31.49
CA ASP A 18 6.18 16.31 -31.70
C ASP A 18 4.98 15.85 -32.55
N VAL A 19 4.50 14.63 -32.28
CA VAL A 19 3.39 13.98 -33.00
C VAL A 19 2.45 13.31 -32.01
N GLU A 20 1.15 13.47 -32.17
CA GLU A 20 0.18 12.76 -31.34
C GLU A 20 0.02 11.31 -31.80
N TYR A 21 0.52 10.36 -31.02
CA TYR A 21 0.36 8.93 -31.29
C TYR A 21 -0.88 8.35 -30.62
N SER A 22 -1.58 7.46 -31.33
CA SER A 22 -2.64 6.62 -30.74
C SER A 22 -2.07 5.71 -29.64
N ASN A 23 -2.87 5.44 -28.61
CA ASN A 23 -2.54 4.48 -27.56
C ASN A 23 -2.33 3.05 -28.10
N ASP A 24 -2.83 2.74 -29.30
CA ASP A 24 -2.64 1.45 -29.95
C ASP A 24 -1.34 1.35 -30.73
N ARG A 25 -0.63 2.48 -30.96
CA ARG A 25 0.66 2.52 -31.65
C ARG A 25 1.66 1.55 -31.03
N VAL A 26 2.31 0.77 -31.88
CA VAL A 26 3.45 -0.08 -31.54
C VAL A 26 4.69 0.59 -32.12
N PHE A 27 5.68 0.83 -31.28
CA PHE A 27 6.96 1.43 -31.69
C PHE A 27 7.96 0.34 -32.07
N THR A 28 8.68 0.54 -33.17
CA THR A 28 9.66 -0.43 -33.66
C THR A 28 10.95 -0.38 -32.82
N PRO A 29 11.76 -1.46 -32.80
CA PRO A 29 13.05 -1.44 -32.12
C PRO A 29 13.96 -0.29 -32.57
N GLU A 30 13.93 0.08 -33.84
CA GLU A 30 14.72 1.18 -34.41
C GLU A 30 14.27 2.54 -33.87
N GLU A 31 12.96 2.78 -33.77
CA GLU A 31 12.41 3.99 -33.14
C GLU A 31 12.85 4.09 -31.67
N LEU A 32 12.81 2.97 -30.94
CA LEU A 32 13.20 2.92 -29.54
C LEU A 32 14.71 3.07 -29.32
N LEU A 33 15.54 2.58 -30.24
CA LEU A 33 17.00 2.74 -30.20
C LEU A 33 17.45 4.19 -30.45
N ARG A 34 16.62 5.04 -31.04
CA ARG A 34 16.87 6.48 -31.21
C ARG A 34 16.61 7.30 -29.94
N ILE A 35 16.10 6.68 -28.87
CA ILE A 35 15.87 7.37 -27.60
C ILE A 35 17.21 7.61 -26.91
N THR A 36 17.46 8.86 -26.51
CA THR A 36 18.66 9.27 -25.79
C THR A 36 18.30 9.70 -24.36
N PRO A 37 19.29 9.78 -23.44
CA PRO A 37 19.08 10.38 -22.13
C PRO A 37 18.56 11.82 -22.19
N ASP A 38 18.98 12.60 -23.20
CA ASP A 38 18.56 13.99 -23.35
C ASP A 38 17.05 14.11 -23.61
N HIS A 39 16.50 13.31 -24.54
CA HIS A 39 15.06 13.25 -24.78
C HIS A 39 14.28 12.98 -23.48
N LEU A 40 14.77 12.04 -22.65
CA LEU A 40 14.15 11.71 -21.37
C LEU A 40 14.26 12.86 -20.36
N CYS A 41 15.41 13.52 -20.29
CA CYS A 41 15.63 14.66 -19.41
C CYS A 41 14.70 15.82 -19.77
N ARG A 42 14.64 16.21 -21.05
CA ARG A 42 13.75 17.27 -21.54
C ARG A 42 12.29 16.95 -21.26
N TRP A 43 11.87 15.72 -21.52
CA TRP A 43 10.50 15.30 -21.19
C TRP A 43 10.21 15.33 -19.69
N MET A 44 11.10 14.78 -18.85
CA MET A 44 10.91 14.81 -17.39
C MET A 44 10.94 16.23 -16.82
N ASN A 45 11.74 17.12 -17.41
CA ASN A 45 11.74 18.54 -17.09
C ASN A 45 10.40 19.18 -17.46
N GLN A 46 9.88 18.96 -18.67
CA GLN A 46 8.56 19.43 -19.08
C GLN A 46 7.48 18.99 -18.09
N GLN A 47 7.53 17.74 -17.64
CA GLN A 47 6.55 17.23 -16.68
C GLN A 47 6.71 17.83 -15.28
N ALA A 48 7.93 18.12 -14.82
CA ALA A 48 8.21 18.54 -13.45
C ALA A 48 8.19 20.07 -13.27
N TYR A 49 8.81 20.80 -14.20
CA TYR A 49 9.00 22.25 -14.21
C TYR A 49 8.05 22.99 -15.16
N GLY A 50 7.39 22.27 -16.09
CA GLY A 50 6.54 22.89 -17.11
C GLY A 50 7.30 23.37 -18.35
N ASP A 51 8.62 23.14 -18.39
CA ASP A 51 9.54 23.58 -19.43
C ASP A 51 10.59 22.48 -19.67
N PRO A 52 10.95 22.15 -20.92
CA PRO A 52 11.93 21.09 -21.20
C PRO A 52 13.37 21.46 -20.81
N ASP A 53 13.68 22.75 -20.78
CA ASP A 53 15.02 23.31 -20.59
C ASP A 53 14.99 24.35 -19.43
N PRO A 54 14.63 23.91 -18.21
CA PRO A 54 14.31 24.79 -17.10
C PRO A 54 15.54 25.55 -16.60
N SER A 55 15.35 26.85 -16.35
CA SER A 55 16.40 27.69 -15.76
C SER A 55 16.65 27.34 -14.27
N GLU A 56 17.77 27.82 -13.72
CA GLU A 56 18.16 27.52 -12.33
C GLU A 56 17.19 28.06 -11.27
N VAL A 57 16.43 29.11 -11.61
CA VAL A 57 15.45 29.73 -10.70
C VAL A 57 14.10 29.00 -10.71
N MET A 58 13.82 28.17 -11.73
CA MET A 58 12.58 27.41 -11.79
C MET A 58 12.52 26.32 -10.71
N ARG A 59 11.29 25.91 -10.37
CA ARG A 59 11.02 24.92 -9.31
C ARG A 59 10.10 23.81 -9.82
N PRO A 60 10.35 22.54 -9.45
CA PRO A 60 9.59 21.41 -9.99
C PRO A 60 8.26 21.22 -9.23
N VAL A 61 7.31 22.11 -9.48
CA VAL A 61 6.03 22.17 -8.75
C VAL A 61 4.91 21.32 -9.37
N HIS A 62 5.07 20.89 -10.63
CA HIS A 62 4.00 20.25 -11.39
C HIS A 62 3.90 18.75 -11.16
N ARG A 63 5.03 18.04 -11.09
CA ARG A 63 5.07 16.57 -10.94
C ARG A 63 6.10 16.13 -9.92
N ARG A 64 5.73 15.08 -9.15
CA ARG A 64 6.57 14.51 -8.10
C ARG A 64 7.58 13.49 -8.61
N SER A 65 8.69 13.33 -7.88
CA SER A 65 9.77 12.38 -8.18
C SER A 65 9.25 10.95 -8.32
N ASN A 66 8.33 10.50 -7.45
CA ASN A 66 7.77 9.15 -7.53
C ASN A 66 7.00 8.90 -8.85
N THR A 67 6.37 9.93 -9.41
CA THR A 67 5.71 9.82 -10.72
C THR A 67 6.76 9.74 -11.82
N LEU A 68 7.84 10.53 -11.74
CA LEU A 68 8.96 10.44 -12.69
C LEU A 68 9.67 9.07 -12.62
N GLU A 69 9.84 8.50 -11.43
CA GLU A 69 10.37 7.14 -11.24
C GLU A 69 9.46 6.08 -11.88
N PHE A 70 8.14 6.25 -11.77
CA PHE A 70 7.19 5.40 -12.48
C PHE A 70 7.33 5.56 -14.00
N SER A 71 7.39 6.80 -14.51
CA SER A 71 7.56 7.07 -15.94
C SER A 71 8.86 6.46 -16.48
N LYS A 72 9.97 6.64 -15.75
CA LYS A 72 11.26 6.02 -16.02
C LYS A 72 11.14 4.49 -16.11
N LYS A 73 10.49 3.86 -15.12
CA LYS A 73 10.28 2.41 -15.09
C LYS A 73 9.41 1.93 -16.27
N ALA A 74 8.35 2.67 -16.57
CA ALA A 74 7.43 2.37 -17.66
C ALA A 74 8.17 2.37 -19.01
N ILE A 75 8.90 3.45 -19.32
CA ILE A 75 9.69 3.56 -20.56
C ILE A 75 10.79 2.49 -20.60
N SER A 76 11.50 2.29 -19.49
CA SER A 76 12.57 1.27 -19.41
C SER A 76 12.09 -0.12 -19.80
N SER A 77 10.82 -0.47 -19.53
CA SER A 77 10.28 -1.80 -19.84
C SER A 77 10.15 -2.11 -21.33
N PHE A 78 10.23 -1.08 -22.18
CA PHE A 78 10.18 -1.21 -23.64
C PHE A 78 11.55 -1.06 -24.31
N MET A 79 12.58 -0.61 -23.57
CA MET A 79 13.89 -0.37 -24.17
C MET A 79 14.53 -1.69 -24.63
N PRO A 80 14.99 -1.80 -25.90
CA PRO A 80 15.57 -3.05 -26.42
C PRO A 80 16.72 -3.59 -25.58
N ARG A 81 17.51 -2.70 -24.96
CA ARG A 81 18.66 -3.03 -24.11
C ARG A 81 18.34 -2.90 -22.62
N ILE A 82 17.19 -3.42 -22.17
CA ILE A 82 16.62 -3.19 -20.83
C ILE A 82 17.62 -3.36 -19.66
N ASN A 83 18.49 -4.36 -19.73
CA ASN A 83 19.45 -4.70 -18.67
C ASN A 83 20.79 -3.96 -18.77
N SER A 84 21.09 -3.35 -19.92
CA SER A 84 22.35 -2.65 -20.15
C SER A 84 22.32 -1.26 -19.53
N THR A 85 23.33 -0.93 -18.73
CA THR A 85 23.57 0.45 -18.29
C THR A 85 23.88 1.34 -19.50
N TRP A 86 23.51 2.61 -19.43
CA TRP A 86 23.86 3.58 -20.47
C TRP A 86 25.35 3.92 -20.39
N ASP A 87 26.05 3.75 -21.50
CA ASP A 87 27.43 4.19 -21.68
C ASP A 87 27.44 5.52 -22.48
N PRO A 88 27.91 6.63 -21.90
CA PRO A 88 27.99 7.91 -22.58
C PRO A 88 29.07 7.96 -23.67
N VAL A 89 30.09 7.10 -23.62
CA VAL A 89 31.19 7.08 -24.60
C VAL A 89 30.72 6.41 -25.88
N THR A 90 30.16 5.21 -25.77
CA THR A 90 29.67 4.47 -26.94
C THR A 90 28.25 4.88 -27.37
N VAL A 91 27.55 5.69 -26.55
CA VAL A 91 26.16 6.12 -26.77
C VAL A 91 25.23 4.91 -26.93
N ARG A 92 25.43 3.91 -26.06
CA ARG A 92 24.73 2.62 -26.11
C ARG A 92 24.20 2.22 -24.75
N GLY A 93 23.09 1.48 -24.74
CA GLY A 93 22.51 0.88 -23.54
C GLY A 93 21.07 1.36 -23.33
N ASN A 94 20.57 1.27 -22.10
CA ASN A 94 19.24 1.77 -21.75
C ASN A 94 19.32 3.24 -21.30
N PRO A 95 18.77 4.21 -22.07
CA PRO A 95 18.90 5.63 -21.76
C PRO A 95 18.24 6.02 -20.42
N THR A 96 17.23 5.26 -19.97
CA THR A 96 16.60 5.46 -18.67
C THR A 96 17.54 5.13 -17.51
N ARG A 97 18.60 4.34 -17.73
CA ARG A 97 19.59 3.97 -16.72
C ARG A 97 20.78 4.93 -16.67
N SER A 98 20.77 6.00 -17.44
CA SER A 98 21.82 7.03 -17.44
C SER A 98 21.89 7.84 -16.14
N ASP A 99 23.08 8.33 -15.84
CA ASP A 99 23.31 9.21 -14.68
C ASP A 99 22.55 10.53 -14.77
N ALA A 100 22.37 11.08 -15.98
CA ALA A 100 21.64 12.33 -16.20
C ALA A 100 20.18 12.21 -15.72
N VAL A 101 19.47 11.17 -16.16
CA VAL A 101 18.08 10.90 -15.75
C VAL A 101 17.98 10.67 -14.23
N ASN A 102 18.93 9.91 -13.67
CA ASN A 102 18.98 9.66 -12.23
C ASN A 102 19.22 10.94 -11.42
N LYS A 103 20.14 11.81 -11.86
CA LYS A 103 20.46 13.08 -11.21
C LYS A 103 19.27 14.05 -11.26
N LEU A 104 18.53 14.10 -12.38
CA LEU A 104 17.31 14.89 -12.51
C LEU A 104 16.26 14.48 -11.45
N ILE A 105 15.94 13.19 -11.37
CA ILE A 105 14.96 12.68 -10.38
C ILE A 105 15.42 12.98 -8.95
N LYS A 106 16.72 12.82 -8.65
CA LYS A 106 17.30 13.19 -7.35
C LYS A 106 17.17 14.68 -7.06
N LYS A 107 17.38 15.56 -8.06
CA LYS A 107 17.19 17.01 -7.94
C LYS A 107 15.74 17.36 -7.60
N VAL A 108 14.78 16.78 -8.32
CA VAL A 108 13.34 16.96 -8.02
C VAL A 108 13.03 16.52 -6.59
N LYS A 109 13.49 15.33 -6.19
CA LYS A 109 13.32 14.81 -4.82
C LYS A 109 13.89 15.76 -3.75
N LYS A 110 15.01 16.43 -4.02
CA LYS A 110 15.62 17.43 -3.13
C LYS A 110 14.72 18.66 -2.96
N PHE A 111 14.13 19.18 -4.04
CA PHE A 111 13.17 20.30 -3.95
C PHE A 111 11.91 19.92 -3.17
N GLU A 112 11.40 18.71 -3.36
CA GLU A 112 10.23 18.23 -2.62
C GLU A 112 10.45 18.19 -1.10
N VAL A 113 11.60 17.68 -0.64
CA VAL A 113 11.90 17.62 0.81
C VAL A 113 12.14 19.01 1.40
N ARG A 114 12.62 19.96 0.57
CA ARG A 114 12.75 21.39 0.92
C ARG A 114 11.44 22.17 0.87
N ARG A 115 10.33 21.51 0.50
CA ARG A 115 9.00 22.12 0.31
C ARG A 115 8.95 23.17 -0.82
N GLU A 116 9.90 23.12 -1.73
CA GLU A 116 9.98 23.95 -2.93
C GLU A 116 9.48 23.21 -4.19
N GLY A 117 9.22 21.90 -4.07
CA GLY A 117 8.66 21.07 -5.14
C GLY A 117 7.17 20.81 -5.00
N SER A 118 6.65 19.93 -5.84
CA SER A 118 5.22 19.57 -5.86
C SER A 118 4.73 19.00 -4.51
N LYS A 119 3.58 19.50 -4.03
CA LYS A 119 3.02 19.17 -2.71
C LYS A 119 2.75 17.67 -2.54
N SER A 120 3.05 17.13 -1.36
CA SER A 120 2.81 15.73 -1.06
C SER A 120 1.33 15.39 -1.00
N LYS A 121 0.93 14.34 -1.75
CA LYS A 121 -0.41 13.71 -1.66
C LYS A 121 -0.38 12.44 -0.80
N ALA A 122 0.70 12.20 -0.06
CA ALA A 122 0.85 11.01 0.78
C ALA A 122 -0.21 10.97 1.88
N ARG A 123 -0.77 9.77 2.10
CA ARG A 123 -1.68 9.52 3.22
C ARG A 123 -0.87 9.26 4.49
N ARG A 124 -1.20 9.96 5.58
CA ARG A 124 -0.52 9.79 6.88
C ARG A 124 -1.04 8.56 7.63
N ALA A 125 -0.40 8.22 8.74
CA ALA A 125 -0.94 7.25 9.69
C ALA A 125 -2.21 7.80 10.34
N LEU A 126 -3.20 6.93 10.56
CA LEU A 126 -4.39 7.21 11.36
C LEU A 126 -4.00 7.17 12.84
N GLU A 127 -4.49 8.09 13.66
CA GLU A 127 -4.33 8.02 15.12
C GLU A 127 -5.36 7.06 15.73
N ILE A 128 -5.11 6.52 16.91
CA ILE A 128 -6.00 5.53 17.55
C ILE A 128 -7.39 6.11 17.81
N GLU A 129 -7.48 7.35 18.28
CA GLU A 129 -8.75 8.02 18.54
C GLU A 129 -9.53 8.31 17.25
N GLU A 130 -8.82 8.58 16.15
CA GLU A 130 -9.45 8.70 14.83
C GLU A 130 -9.98 7.34 14.34
N PHE A 131 -9.27 6.26 14.64
CA PHE A 131 -9.73 4.90 14.34
C PHE A 131 -10.97 4.55 15.16
N MET A 132 -10.98 4.90 16.45
CA MET A 132 -12.16 4.72 17.32
C MET A 132 -13.36 5.51 16.83
N SER A 133 -13.16 6.77 16.47
CA SER A 133 -14.21 7.60 15.87
C SER A 133 -14.73 7.00 14.57
N LEU A 134 -13.85 6.46 13.73
CA LEU A 134 -14.24 5.78 12.49
C LEU A 134 -15.10 4.54 12.76
N LEU A 135 -14.68 3.65 13.66
CA LEU A 135 -15.45 2.43 13.99
C LEU A 135 -16.81 2.76 14.60
N LEU A 136 -16.89 3.83 15.41
CA LEU A 136 -18.15 4.30 15.98
C LEU A 136 -19.11 4.79 14.88
N LEU A 137 -18.60 5.55 13.90
CA LEU A 137 -19.40 5.96 12.75
C LEU A 137 -19.85 4.77 11.91
N VAL A 138 -18.98 3.80 11.64
CA VAL A 138 -19.35 2.57 10.92
C VAL A 138 -20.50 1.85 11.64
N ARG A 139 -20.43 1.72 12.96
CA ARG A 139 -21.50 1.09 13.77
C ARG A 139 -22.82 1.84 13.74
N ALA A 140 -22.81 3.16 13.61
CA ALA A 140 -24.04 3.94 13.48
C ALA A 140 -24.83 3.62 12.20
N HIS A 141 -24.20 2.96 11.22
CA HIS A 141 -24.84 2.47 10.00
C HIS A 141 -25.33 1.01 10.08
N TRP A 142 -25.05 0.30 11.17
CA TRP A 142 -25.55 -1.07 11.37
C TRP A 142 -27.08 -1.10 11.36
N GLY A 143 -27.64 -2.17 10.78
CA GLY A 143 -29.07 -2.34 10.54
C GLY A 143 -29.65 -1.49 9.40
N ARG A 144 -28.89 -0.55 8.83
CA ARG A 144 -29.32 0.29 7.68
C ARG A 144 -28.58 -0.04 6.39
N ASP A 145 -27.34 -0.52 6.51
CA ASP A 145 -26.49 -0.89 5.38
C ASP A 145 -25.68 -2.13 5.76
N ASP A 146 -25.95 -3.26 5.10
CA ASP A 146 -25.24 -4.54 5.35
C ASP A 146 -23.73 -4.41 5.09
N THR A 147 -23.33 -3.47 4.22
CA THR A 147 -21.92 -3.15 3.96
C THR A 147 -21.22 -2.64 5.21
N ALA A 148 -21.94 -2.02 6.15
CA ALA A 148 -21.35 -1.47 7.38
C ALA A 148 -20.85 -2.57 8.32
N TYR A 149 -21.49 -3.73 8.37
CA TYR A 149 -20.99 -4.89 9.13
C TYR A 149 -19.68 -5.40 8.52
N MET A 150 -19.67 -5.60 7.20
CA MET A 150 -18.48 -6.02 6.46
C MET A 150 -17.31 -5.05 6.65
N VAL A 151 -17.57 -3.74 6.49
CA VAL A 151 -16.55 -2.70 6.68
C VAL A 151 -16.05 -2.68 8.12
N GLY A 152 -16.93 -2.76 9.12
CA GLY A 152 -16.54 -2.79 10.53
C GLY A 152 -15.59 -3.95 10.84
N SER A 153 -15.97 -5.15 10.41
CA SER A 153 -15.15 -6.36 10.51
C SER A 153 -13.80 -6.22 9.78
N ALA A 154 -13.82 -5.82 8.51
CA ALA A 154 -12.63 -5.67 7.69
C ALA A 154 -11.65 -4.65 8.28
N LEU A 155 -12.13 -3.52 8.80
CA LEU A 155 -11.27 -2.49 9.38
C LEU A 155 -10.66 -2.91 10.72
N ALA A 156 -11.46 -3.50 11.62
CA ALA A 156 -10.99 -4.00 12.91
C ALA A 156 -9.92 -5.08 12.72
N LEU A 157 -10.18 -6.05 11.83
CA LEU A 157 -9.20 -7.09 11.54
C LEU A 157 -7.97 -6.52 10.80
N GLN A 158 -8.15 -5.62 9.82
CA GLN A 158 -7.02 -4.98 9.11
C GLN A 158 -6.05 -4.31 10.08
N TRP A 159 -6.58 -3.60 11.09
CA TRP A 159 -5.79 -2.99 12.15
C TRP A 159 -5.04 -4.06 12.95
N HIS A 160 -5.76 -5.07 13.44
CA HIS A 160 -5.23 -6.11 14.32
C HIS A 160 -4.10 -6.94 13.69
N ILE A 161 -4.18 -7.22 12.38
CA ILE A 161 -3.15 -8.01 11.66
C ILE A 161 -2.23 -7.16 10.79
N CYS A 162 -2.27 -5.82 10.89
CA CYS A 162 -1.43 -4.90 10.09
C CYS A 162 -1.47 -5.17 8.56
N ALA A 163 -2.63 -5.52 8.02
CA ALA A 163 -2.79 -5.97 6.64
C ALA A 163 -3.11 -4.83 5.66
N ARG A 164 -2.92 -5.09 4.35
CA ARG A 164 -3.47 -4.19 3.31
C ARG A 164 -4.92 -4.54 3.09
N ILE A 165 -5.74 -3.55 2.76
CA ILE A 165 -7.14 -3.81 2.44
C ILE A 165 -7.31 -4.73 1.22
N ASP A 166 -6.43 -4.63 0.22
CA ASP A 166 -6.46 -5.51 -0.95
C ASP A 166 -6.31 -6.98 -0.52
N ASP A 167 -5.48 -7.26 0.49
CA ASP A 167 -5.25 -8.61 1.03
C ASP A 167 -6.47 -9.04 1.88
N MET A 168 -7.10 -8.11 2.61
CA MET A 168 -8.28 -8.40 3.45
C MET A 168 -9.48 -8.89 2.64
N ILE A 169 -9.71 -8.30 1.46
CA ILE A 169 -10.94 -8.53 0.68
C ILE A 169 -10.95 -9.89 -0.01
N ILE A 170 -9.77 -10.47 -0.23
CA ILE A 170 -9.63 -11.81 -0.78
C ILE A 170 -9.36 -12.87 0.31
N LEU A 171 -9.55 -12.51 1.58
CA LEU A 171 -9.30 -13.40 2.69
C LEU A 171 -10.31 -14.54 2.69
N GLN A 172 -9.84 -15.76 2.90
CA GLN A 172 -10.66 -16.97 2.92
C GLN A 172 -10.87 -17.50 4.32
N PHE A 173 -11.94 -18.25 4.54
CA PHE A 173 -12.18 -18.93 5.82
C PHE A 173 -11.07 -19.91 6.18
N GLY A 174 -10.49 -20.59 5.18
CA GLY A 174 -9.34 -21.49 5.36
C GLY A 174 -8.05 -20.79 5.81
N ASN A 175 -8.03 -19.45 5.92
CA ASN A 175 -6.92 -18.72 6.55
C ASN A 175 -7.01 -18.69 8.08
N PHE A 176 -8.11 -19.15 8.66
CA PHE A 176 -8.31 -19.22 10.11
C PHE A 176 -8.35 -20.66 10.59
N SER A 177 -7.82 -20.89 11.78
CA SER A 177 -7.90 -22.16 12.48
C SER A 177 -8.13 -21.93 13.99
N PRO A 178 -8.76 -22.88 14.69
CA PRO A 178 -8.86 -22.83 16.14
C PRO A 178 -7.45 -22.85 16.78
N ASN A 179 -7.23 -22.01 17.80
CA ASN A 179 -6.02 -22.09 18.58
C ASN A 179 -6.21 -23.08 19.74
N THR A 180 -5.62 -24.27 19.63
CA THR A 180 -5.73 -25.32 20.68
C THR A 180 -4.95 -24.99 21.95
N GLN A 181 -3.94 -24.11 21.87
CA GLN A 181 -3.16 -23.69 23.03
C GLN A 181 -3.85 -22.57 23.82
N TYR A 182 -4.55 -21.67 23.12
CA TYR A 182 -5.22 -20.51 23.70
C TYR A 182 -6.63 -20.37 23.12
N SER A 183 -7.60 -21.06 23.74
CA SER A 183 -8.97 -21.24 23.22
C SER A 183 -9.76 -19.95 23.01
N SER A 184 -9.41 -18.85 23.69
CA SER A 184 -10.03 -17.53 23.48
C SER A 184 -9.45 -16.76 22.26
N THR A 185 -8.57 -17.39 21.48
CA THR A 185 -7.92 -16.79 20.31
C THR A 185 -8.13 -17.62 19.04
N LEU A 186 -7.90 -17.02 17.88
CA LEU A 186 -7.83 -17.73 16.60
C LEU A 186 -6.40 -17.68 16.06
N LEU A 187 -6.01 -18.74 15.36
CA LEU A 187 -4.84 -18.73 14.51
C LEU A 187 -5.24 -18.21 13.13
N PHE A 188 -4.30 -17.50 12.51
CA PHE A 188 -4.47 -16.79 11.26
C PHE A 188 -3.22 -16.90 10.42
N GLN A 189 -3.37 -17.34 9.18
CA GLN A 189 -2.29 -17.39 8.22
C GLN A 189 -2.67 -16.69 6.92
N MET A 190 -2.08 -15.52 6.66
CA MET A 190 -2.25 -14.82 5.39
C MET A 190 -1.56 -15.61 4.28
N ARG A 191 -2.32 -16.13 3.32
CA ARG A 191 -1.76 -16.91 2.18
C ARG A 191 -1.49 -16.09 0.94
N TRP A 192 -2.17 -14.94 0.80
CA TRP A 192 -2.00 -14.07 -0.36
C TRP A 192 -1.77 -12.64 0.08
N SER A 193 -0.63 -12.08 -0.31
CA SER A 193 -0.31 -10.67 -0.17
C SER A 193 0.78 -10.31 -1.15
N LYS A 194 0.85 -9.04 -1.55
CA LYS A 194 1.99 -8.48 -2.32
C LYS A 194 3.35 -8.65 -1.63
N ASN A 195 3.37 -9.01 -0.35
CA ASN A 195 4.59 -9.24 0.42
C ASN A 195 4.93 -10.72 0.63
N ILE A 196 4.09 -11.66 0.16
CA ILE A 196 4.31 -13.10 0.34
C ILE A 196 4.82 -13.65 -0.99
N HIS A 197 6.05 -14.16 -0.99
CA HIS A 197 6.69 -14.76 -2.16
C HIS A 197 7.10 -16.21 -1.93
N GLU A 198 7.28 -16.60 -0.67
CA GLU A 198 7.58 -17.96 -0.23
C GLU A 198 6.82 -18.27 1.07
N GLU A 199 6.77 -19.54 1.44
CA GLU A 199 6.06 -20.02 2.64
C GLU A 199 6.49 -19.30 3.93
N ARG A 200 7.79 -18.98 4.04
CA ARG A 200 8.35 -18.26 5.19
C ARG A 200 7.81 -16.84 5.36
N ASP A 201 7.29 -16.21 4.30
CA ASP A 201 6.68 -14.87 4.35
C ASP A 201 5.23 -14.89 4.90
N ALA A 202 4.66 -16.09 5.11
CA ALA A 202 3.30 -16.33 5.58
C ALA A 202 3.28 -17.05 6.94
N PRO A 203 3.85 -16.45 8.01
CA PRO A 203 3.83 -17.05 9.33
C PRO A 203 2.39 -17.18 9.84
N GLU A 204 2.16 -18.18 10.70
CA GLU A 204 0.93 -18.25 11.48
C GLU A 204 0.95 -17.19 12.59
N GLN A 205 -0.20 -16.57 12.82
CA GLN A 205 -0.36 -15.40 13.68
C GLN A 205 -1.60 -15.53 14.53
N ILE A 206 -1.62 -14.88 15.68
CA ILE A 206 -2.71 -14.97 16.63
C ILE A 206 -3.64 -13.75 16.47
N VAL A 207 -4.95 -14.02 16.43
CA VAL A 207 -6.01 -13.02 16.53
C VAL A 207 -6.57 -13.08 17.94
N ILE A 208 -6.52 -11.95 18.64
CA ILE A 208 -6.91 -11.80 20.04
C ILE A 208 -8.05 -10.79 20.07
N GLY A 209 -9.05 -11.03 20.90
CA GLY A 209 -10.15 -10.09 21.10
C GLY A 209 -9.72 -8.88 21.94
N SER A 210 -10.47 -7.78 21.83
CA SER A 210 -10.24 -6.56 22.61
C SER A 210 -11.33 -6.40 23.67
N MET A 211 -10.97 -5.86 24.83
CA MET A 211 -11.93 -5.40 25.83
C MET A 211 -12.77 -4.21 25.34
N ASP A 212 -12.35 -3.50 24.28
CA ASP A 212 -13.21 -2.54 23.61
C ASP A 212 -13.96 -3.23 22.46
N PRO A 213 -15.29 -3.38 22.55
CA PRO A 213 -16.06 -4.09 21.55
C PRO A 213 -15.92 -3.45 20.17
N LYS A 214 -15.68 -2.13 20.07
CA LYS A 214 -15.53 -1.41 18.80
C LYS A 214 -14.35 -1.92 18.00
N MET A 215 -13.22 -2.18 18.65
CA MET A 215 -12.00 -2.67 17.99
C MET A 215 -11.84 -4.18 17.99
N CYS A 216 -12.58 -4.90 18.83
CA CYS A 216 -12.43 -6.34 18.98
C CYS A 216 -12.58 -7.05 17.63
N ALA A 217 -11.47 -7.55 17.08
CA ALA A 217 -11.44 -8.16 15.77
C ALA A 217 -12.32 -9.42 15.71
N LEU A 218 -12.29 -10.24 16.77
CA LEU A 218 -13.11 -11.45 16.90
C LEU A 218 -14.61 -11.11 16.95
N LEU A 219 -15.01 -10.13 17.77
CA LEU A 219 -16.41 -9.73 17.89
C LEU A 219 -16.94 -9.14 16.58
N ASN A 220 -16.22 -8.22 15.95
CA ASN A 220 -16.68 -7.62 14.70
C ASN A 220 -16.73 -8.66 13.56
N LEU A 221 -15.82 -9.64 13.57
CA LEU A 221 -15.88 -10.78 12.64
C LEU A 221 -17.13 -11.63 12.86
N ALA A 222 -17.40 -12.04 14.11
CA ALA A 222 -18.58 -12.81 14.45
C ALA A 222 -19.88 -12.08 14.10
N VAL A 223 -20.02 -10.81 14.49
CA VAL A 223 -21.20 -9.99 14.16
C VAL A 223 -21.44 -9.93 12.66
N TYR A 224 -20.38 -9.74 11.86
CA TYR A 224 -20.52 -9.70 10.41
C TYR A 224 -20.95 -11.05 9.82
N ILE A 225 -20.38 -12.16 10.28
CA ILE A 225 -20.74 -13.51 9.84
C ILE A 225 -22.21 -13.79 10.14
N GLU A 226 -22.66 -13.52 11.36
CA GLU A 226 -24.05 -13.73 11.80
C GLU A 226 -25.04 -12.80 11.10
N SER A 227 -24.64 -11.57 10.77
CA SER A 227 -25.52 -10.59 10.12
C SER A 227 -25.63 -10.77 8.61
N SER A 228 -24.82 -11.63 8.00
CA SER A 228 -24.68 -11.71 6.54
C SER A 228 -25.11 -13.08 6.01
N ALA A 229 -26.28 -13.13 5.37
CA ALA A 229 -26.93 -14.38 4.93
C ALA A 229 -26.12 -15.23 3.93
N ASN A 230 -25.15 -14.63 3.21
CA ASN A 230 -24.39 -15.29 2.15
C ASN A 230 -22.94 -15.62 2.53
N VAL A 231 -22.56 -15.50 3.80
CA VAL A 231 -21.18 -15.77 4.22
C VAL A 231 -20.84 -17.25 4.08
N THR A 232 -21.78 -18.14 4.41
CA THR A 232 -21.59 -19.60 4.38
C THR A 232 -21.52 -20.17 2.96
N SER A 233 -21.93 -19.41 1.94
CA SER A 233 -21.88 -19.83 0.53
C SER A 233 -20.62 -19.35 -0.20
N SER A 234 -19.71 -18.66 0.48
CA SER A 234 -18.45 -18.18 -0.08
C SER A 234 -17.24 -18.77 0.65
N GLU A 235 -16.20 -19.12 -0.11
CA GLU A 235 -14.88 -19.40 0.49
C GLU A 235 -14.22 -18.15 1.08
N PHE A 236 -14.63 -16.96 0.59
CA PHE A 236 -14.11 -15.67 1.01
C PHE A 236 -14.91 -15.11 2.19
N VAL A 237 -14.21 -14.63 3.22
CA VAL A 237 -14.82 -14.02 4.40
C VAL A 237 -15.75 -12.88 3.99
N TYR A 238 -15.32 -11.99 3.09
CA TYR A 238 -16.08 -10.80 2.70
C TYR A 238 -16.88 -10.94 1.40
N GLY A 239 -17.09 -12.17 0.90
CA GLY A 239 -17.99 -12.52 -0.19
C GLY A 239 -17.62 -12.05 -1.61
N ASN A 240 -17.07 -10.84 -1.79
CA ASN A 240 -16.75 -10.27 -3.10
C ASN A 240 -15.27 -9.86 -3.22
N PRO A 241 -14.41 -10.74 -3.77
CA PRO A 241 -12.99 -10.46 -3.93
C PRO A 241 -12.67 -9.42 -5.02
N LYS A 242 -13.57 -9.21 -6.01
CA LYS A 242 -13.27 -8.36 -7.18
C LYS A 242 -13.52 -6.88 -6.93
N ASP A 243 -14.54 -6.53 -6.13
CA ASP A 243 -14.95 -5.14 -5.90
C ASP A 243 -15.03 -4.74 -4.40
N GLY A 244 -14.75 -5.65 -3.47
CA GLY A 244 -14.84 -5.37 -2.04
C GLY A 244 -13.90 -4.24 -1.58
N ASP A 245 -12.71 -4.09 -2.18
CA ASP A 245 -11.78 -3.01 -1.80
C ASP A 245 -12.33 -1.64 -2.17
N ARG A 246 -13.07 -1.56 -3.29
CA ARG A 246 -13.76 -0.34 -3.72
C ARG A 246 -14.89 0.01 -2.78
N ALA A 247 -15.67 -0.97 -2.32
CA ALA A 247 -16.73 -0.76 -1.34
C ALA A 247 -16.16 -0.17 -0.03
N VAL A 248 -15.12 -0.79 0.53
CA VAL A 248 -14.46 -0.28 1.74
C VAL A 248 -13.87 1.12 1.52
N ARG A 249 -13.21 1.36 0.39
CA ARG A 249 -12.63 2.69 0.07
C ARG A 249 -13.71 3.77 -0.05
N ARG A 250 -14.85 3.46 -0.67
CA ARG A 250 -15.99 4.38 -0.79
C ARG A 250 -16.56 4.70 0.58
N PHE A 251 -16.84 3.66 1.38
CA PHE A 251 -17.36 3.81 2.73
C PHE A 251 -16.43 4.67 3.59
N LEU A 252 -15.13 4.34 3.60
CA LEU A 252 -14.12 5.10 4.34
C LEU A 252 -14.04 6.56 3.88
N THR A 253 -14.17 6.83 2.58
CA THR A 253 -14.15 8.19 2.05
C THR A 253 -15.35 8.99 2.55
N ASN A 254 -16.52 8.37 2.63
CA ASN A 254 -17.73 9.00 3.18
C ASN A 254 -17.57 9.27 4.69
N MET A 255 -17.09 8.28 5.45
CA MET A 255 -16.91 8.42 6.91
C MET A 255 -15.90 9.51 7.27
N VAL A 256 -14.77 9.58 6.57
CA VAL A 256 -13.74 10.60 6.84
C VAL A 256 -14.20 12.03 6.47
N LYS A 257 -15.21 12.16 5.60
CA LYS A 257 -15.84 13.44 5.24
C LYS A 257 -17.02 13.81 6.16
N ASN A 258 -17.51 12.87 6.96
CA ASN A 258 -18.59 13.12 7.89
C ASN A 258 -18.15 14.13 8.96
N GLU A 259 -19.01 15.09 9.29
CA GLU A 259 -18.70 16.15 10.27
C GLU A 259 -18.44 15.60 11.68
N ALA A 260 -19.07 14.47 12.03
CA ALA A 260 -18.85 13.79 13.30
C ALA A 260 -17.52 13.01 13.35
N PHE A 261 -16.77 12.91 12.24
CA PHE A 261 -15.45 12.29 12.25
C PHE A 261 -14.41 13.21 12.91
N LYS A 262 -13.85 12.75 14.03
CA LYS A 262 -12.87 13.52 14.82
C LYS A 262 -11.49 13.47 14.19
N LYS A 263 -11.23 14.33 13.21
CA LYS A 263 -9.91 14.43 12.56
C LYS A 263 -8.92 15.18 13.46
N LEU A 264 -7.92 14.48 13.98
CA LEU A 264 -6.94 15.03 14.92
C LEU A 264 -5.75 15.71 14.24
N LYS A 265 -5.37 15.27 13.04
CA LYS A 265 -4.20 15.80 12.33
C LYS A 265 -4.52 16.17 10.89
N ALA A 266 -3.86 17.22 10.40
CA ALA A 266 -3.90 17.56 8.98
C ALA A 266 -3.37 16.41 8.10
N GLY A 267 -3.77 16.39 6.82
CA GLY A 267 -3.35 15.38 5.85
C GLY A 267 -4.46 14.47 5.36
N LYS A 268 -4.11 13.62 4.39
CA LYS A 268 -5.03 12.69 3.73
C LYS A 268 -5.10 11.36 4.47
N LEU A 269 -6.30 10.79 4.52
CA LEU A 269 -6.57 9.46 5.07
C LEU A 269 -7.06 8.51 3.97
N GLY A 270 -7.05 7.21 4.27
CA GLY A 270 -7.52 6.14 3.40
C GLY A 270 -7.17 4.78 3.99
N THR A 271 -7.45 3.69 3.28
CA THR A 271 -7.26 2.33 3.80
C THR A 271 -5.82 2.03 4.19
N HIS A 272 -4.84 2.64 3.51
CA HIS A 272 -3.44 2.52 3.87
C HIS A 272 -3.06 3.32 5.13
N SER A 273 -3.85 4.33 5.53
CA SER A 273 -3.67 5.05 6.80
C SER A 273 -3.95 4.16 8.00
N ILE A 274 -4.84 3.18 7.87
CA ILE A 274 -5.18 2.21 8.92
C ILE A 274 -3.98 1.28 9.16
N ARG A 275 -3.43 0.67 8.11
CA ARG A 275 -2.19 -0.13 8.21
C ARG A 275 -1.00 0.65 8.77
N LYS A 276 -0.88 1.94 8.42
CA LYS A 276 0.15 2.82 8.99
C LYS A 276 -0.13 3.14 10.45
N GLY A 277 -1.41 3.37 10.79
CA GLY A 277 -1.90 3.64 12.13
C GLY A 277 -1.59 2.48 13.06
N SER A 278 -1.95 1.26 12.68
CA SER A 278 -1.69 0.06 13.48
C SER A 278 -0.20 -0.13 13.76
N ALA A 279 0.67 -0.05 12.74
CA ALA A 279 2.12 -0.13 12.92
C ALA A 279 2.69 1.01 13.79
N THR A 280 2.17 2.23 13.63
CA THR A 280 2.57 3.39 14.44
C THR A 280 2.11 3.24 15.89
N TYR A 281 0.91 2.71 16.10
CA TYR A 281 0.35 2.47 17.42
C TYR A 281 1.12 1.38 18.16
N ALA A 282 1.40 0.24 17.50
CA ALA A 282 2.21 -0.83 18.08
C ALA A 282 3.59 -0.32 18.51
N THR A 283 4.29 0.41 17.63
CA THR A 283 5.61 0.98 17.99
C THR A 283 5.55 2.00 19.13
N ARG A 284 4.51 2.84 19.18
CA ARG A 284 4.27 3.75 20.31
C ARG A 284 3.86 3.04 21.61
N SER A 285 3.39 1.80 21.51
CA SER A 285 3.06 0.94 22.65
C SER A 285 4.25 0.07 23.11
N GLY A 286 5.47 0.39 22.67
CA GLY A 286 6.69 -0.32 23.09
C GLY A 286 7.05 -1.55 22.25
N ILE A 287 6.28 -1.89 21.22
CA ILE A 287 6.59 -3.02 20.34
C ILE A 287 7.77 -2.66 19.42
N SER A 288 8.78 -3.52 19.39
CA SER A 288 9.96 -3.31 18.56
C SER A 288 9.61 -3.30 17.07
N LYS A 289 10.45 -2.64 16.27
CA LYS A 289 10.27 -2.60 14.82
C LYS A 289 10.28 -4.00 14.21
N ASP A 290 11.06 -4.93 14.74
CA ASP A 290 11.16 -6.29 14.22
C ASP A 290 9.88 -7.08 14.45
N LEU A 291 9.26 -6.94 15.62
CA LEU A 291 7.95 -7.54 15.91
C LEU A 291 6.83 -6.92 15.05
N VAL A 292 6.87 -5.61 14.82
CA VAL A 292 5.94 -4.95 13.88
C VAL A 292 6.15 -5.42 12.44
N ASN A 293 7.41 -5.63 12.02
CA ASN A 293 7.74 -6.16 10.70
C ASN A 293 7.19 -7.58 10.53
N LEU A 294 7.38 -8.44 11.53
CA LEU A 294 6.82 -9.79 11.59
C LEU A 294 5.29 -9.73 11.46
N ARG A 295 4.62 -8.97 12.34
CA ARG A 295 3.16 -8.88 12.39
C ARG A 295 2.54 -8.43 11.07
N GLY A 296 3.09 -7.40 10.43
CA GLY A 296 2.56 -6.92 9.15
C GLY A 296 3.21 -7.53 7.90
N ARG A 297 4.08 -8.52 8.09
CA ARG A 297 4.75 -9.27 7.02
C ARG A 297 5.48 -8.33 6.08
N TRP A 298 6.31 -7.44 6.61
CA TRP A 298 7.11 -6.51 5.80
C TRP A 298 8.44 -7.14 5.44
N ARG A 299 8.83 -7.01 4.17
CA ARG A 299 10.14 -7.46 3.70
C ARG A 299 11.25 -6.67 4.38
N THR A 300 12.12 -7.38 5.07
CA THR A 300 13.34 -6.87 5.70
C THR A 300 14.57 -7.45 5.00
N ARG A 301 15.76 -6.92 5.32
CA ARG A 301 17.01 -7.57 4.94
C ARG A 301 17.16 -8.78 5.87
N LYS A 302 17.18 -9.99 5.30
CA LYS A 302 17.28 -11.23 6.07
C LYS A 302 18.66 -11.33 6.73
N GLY A 303 18.68 -11.67 8.01
CA GLY A 303 19.86 -12.09 8.74
C GLY A 303 20.09 -13.59 8.59
N VAL A 304 21.28 -14.06 8.96
CA VAL A 304 21.60 -15.50 8.98
C VAL A 304 20.66 -16.26 9.93
N VAL A 305 20.30 -15.63 11.06
CA VAL A 305 19.43 -16.20 12.09
C VAL A 305 18.03 -16.54 11.57
N ASP A 306 17.51 -15.83 10.56
CA ASP A 306 16.19 -16.05 9.98
C ASP A 306 16.06 -17.39 9.21
N VAL A 307 17.20 -18.05 8.96
CA VAL A 307 17.22 -19.41 8.40
C VAL A 307 16.88 -20.45 9.47
N TYR A 308 17.31 -20.20 10.71
CA TYR A 308 17.27 -21.15 11.82
C TYR A 308 16.06 -20.96 12.75
N ILE A 309 15.59 -19.72 12.90
CA ILE A 309 14.37 -19.46 13.69
C ILE A 309 13.15 -19.78 12.83
N ASP A 310 12.21 -20.52 13.40
CA ASP A 310 10.92 -20.79 12.78
C ASP A 310 10.17 -19.48 12.45
N ASN A 311 9.44 -19.46 11.33
CA ASN A 311 8.69 -18.26 10.96
C ASN A 311 7.49 -18.03 11.89
N THR A 312 6.93 -19.10 12.46
CA THR A 312 5.84 -19.09 13.42
C THR A 312 6.40 -18.88 14.81
N GLN A 313 6.22 -17.67 15.33
CA GLN A 313 6.72 -17.28 16.64
C GLN A 313 5.55 -16.79 17.50
N PRO A 314 4.84 -17.71 18.19
CA PRO A 314 3.58 -17.41 18.88
C PRO A 314 3.70 -16.30 19.92
N TYR A 315 4.74 -16.32 20.76
CA TYR A 315 4.91 -15.32 21.81
C TYR A 315 5.25 -13.92 21.25
N PRO A 316 6.26 -13.77 20.36
CA PRO A 316 6.52 -12.51 19.65
C PRO A 316 5.31 -11.92 18.92
N ASP A 317 4.52 -12.76 18.25
CA ASP A 317 3.30 -12.31 17.57
C ASP A 317 2.17 -11.96 18.55
N ALA A 318 1.95 -12.76 19.60
CA ALA A 318 0.97 -12.50 20.65
C ALA A 318 1.21 -11.17 21.36
N LEU A 319 2.46 -10.82 21.66
CA LEU A 319 2.81 -9.51 22.24
C LEU A 319 2.34 -8.35 21.36
N THR A 320 2.59 -8.45 20.05
CA THR A 320 2.18 -7.42 19.10
C THR A 320 0.66 -7.41 18.92
N ALA A 321 0.04 -8.58 18.85
CA ALA A 321 -1.42 -8.73 18.75
C ALA A 321 -2.11 -8.12 19.98
N ALA A 322 -1.63 -8.41 21.19
CA ALA A 322 -2.14 -7.87 22.44
C ALA A 322 -2.06 -6.34 22.45
N ALA A 323 -0.93 -5.75 22.05
CA ALA A 323 -0.83 -4.29 21.91
C ALA A 323 -1.88 -3.75 20.93
N LEU A 324 -2.07 -4.40 19.77
CA LEU A 324 -3.01 -3.96 18.74
C LEU A 324 -4.49 -4.09 19.11
N THR A 325 -4.83 -4.70 20.25
CA THR A 325 -6.20 -4.70 20.81
C THR A 325 -6.64 -3.33 21.33
N GLY A 326 -5.71 -2.38 21.45
CA GLY A 326 -5.99 -1.00 21.84
C GLY A 326 -5.87 -0.73 23.35
N PRO A 327 -6.29 0.45 23.82
CA PRO A 327 -5.95 0.93 25.17
C PRO A 327 -6.55 0.12 26.31
N THR A 328 -7.69 -0.53 26.08
CA THR A 328 -8.38 -1.38 27.06
C THR A 328 -7.74 -2.76 27.18
N GLY A 329 -6.79 -3.08 26.30
CA GLY A 329 -6.11 -4.37 26.29
C GLY A 329 -6.96 -5.53 25.74
N PRO A 330 -6.34 -6.73 25.71
CA PRO A 330 -6.96 -7.94 25.20
C PRO A 330 -8.05 -8.47 26.15
N CYS A 331 -9.08 -9.10 25.59
CA CYS A 331 -9.99 -9.93 26.38
C CYS A 331 -9.45 -11.37 26.43
N PHE A 332 -9.31 -11.92 27.63
CA PHE A 332 -8.85 -13.30 27.85
C PHE A 332 -9.96 -14.18 28.36
#